data_AF-A0A844Z938-F1
#
_entry.id   AF-A0A844Z938-F1
#
_cell.length_a   1.000
_cell.length_b   1.000
_cell.length_c   1.000
_cell.angle_alpha   90.00
_cell.angle_beta   90.00
_cell.angle_gamma   90.00
#
_symmetry.space_group_name_H-M   'P 1'
#
loop_
_entity.id
_entity.type
_entity.pdbx_description
1 polymer ?
#
loop_
_entity_poly.entity_id
_entity_poly.type
_entity_poly.pdbx_seq_one_letter_code
_entity_poly.pdbx_strand_id
1 'polypeptide(L)'
;MRDYRNAIDWLTPTLALSVWAVHFSLLWAASSTFPDQPAARWIAAALTVPALGAMVWLWRRSDTVSLTSIPGLGIAISAVGIVYSVLPAIVG
;
A
#
# COMPACT_ATOMS: atom_id res chain seq x y z
N MET A 1 -22.79 -17.56 -18.39
CA MET A 1 -21.68 -17.29 -17.45
C MET A 1 -21.97 -15.95 -16.82
N ARG A 2 -22.21 -15.88 -15.51
CA ARG A 2 -22.50 -14.61 -14.81
C ARG A 2 -21.21 -13.80 -14.76
N ASP A 3 -21.21 -12.61 -15.35
CA ASP A 3 -20.19 -11.59 -15.10
C ASP A 3 -20.13 -11.35 -13.58
N TYR A 4 -19.07 -11.80 -12.92
CA TYR A 4 -18.79 -11.48 -11.53
C TYR A 4 -18.33 -10.02 -11.49
N ARG A 5 -19.29 -9.09 -11.51
CA ARG A 5 -18.98 -7.67 -11.36
C ARG A 5 -18.46 -7.45 -9.94
N ASN A 6 -17.16 -7.19 -9.82
CA ASN A 6 -16.41 -6.78 -8.61
C ASN A 6 -16.94 -5.51 -7.90
N ALA A 7 -18.16 -5.06 -8.19
CA ALA A 7 -18.80 -3.89 -7.60
C ALA A 7 -19.13 -4.07 -6.10
N ILE A 8 -18.98 -5.28 -5.54
CA ILE A 8 -19.31 -5.59 -4.14
C ILE A 8 -18.13 -6.26 -3.41
N ASP A 9 -16.95 -6.38 -4.04
CA ASP A 9 -15.77 -6.90 -3.35
C ASP A 9 -15.19 -5.82 -2.44
N TRP A 10 -15.63 -5.84 -1.18
CA TRP A 10 -15.10 -5.02 -0.11
C TRP A 10 -13.87 -5.63 0.56
N LEU A 11 -13.56 -6.92 0.31
CA LEU A 11 -12.40 -7.56 0.92
C LEU A 11 -11.10 -6.99 0.35
N THR A 12 -10.99 -6.91 -0.97
CA THR A 12 -9.80 -6.36 -1.63
C THR A 12 -9.44 -4.93 -1.18
N PRO A 13 -10.35 -3.94 -1.19
CA PRO A 13 -10.03 -2.59 -0.71
C PRO A 13 -9.71 -2.57 0.80
N THR A 14 -10.36 -3.41 1.63
CA THR A 14 -10.02 -3.54 3.05
C THR A 14 -8.61 -4.11 3.26
N LEU A 15 -8.23 -5.13 2.50
CA LEU A 15 -6.88 -5.68 2.54
C LEU A 15 -5.85 -4.65 2.05
N ALA A 16 -6.16 -3.91 0.99
CA ALA A 16 -5.28 -2.86 0.48
C ALA A 16 -5.01 -1.78 1.54
N LEU A 17 -6.08 -1.30 2.19
CA LEU A 17 -5.98 -0.32 3.28
C LEU A 17 -5.24 -0.89 4.49
N SER A 18 -5.44 -2.17 4.82
CA SER A 18 -4.73 -2.84 5.91
C SER A 18 -3.23 -2.91 5.66
N VAL A 19 -2.81 -3.22 4.42
CA VAL A 19 -1.39 -3.21 4.04
C VAL A 19 -0.81 -1.81 4.16
N TRP A 20 -1.52 -0.78 3.67
CA TRP A 20 -1.09 0.61 3.84
C TRP A 20 -0.95 0.99 5.32
N ALA A 21 -1.94 0.66 6.15
CA ALA A 21 -1.92 0.98 7.58
C ALA A 21 -0.75 0.31 8.30
N VAL A 22 -0.51 -0.99 8.04
CA VAL A 22 0.63 -1.72 8.61
C VAL A 22 1.95 -1.11 8.14
N HIS A 23 2.09 -0.80 6.85
CA HIS A 23 3.28 -0.14 6.31
C HIS A 23 3.52 1.21 7.00
N PHE A 24 2.50 2.07 7.09
CA PHE A 24 2.58 3.36 7.75
C PHE A 24 2.98 3.23 9.23
N SER A 25 2.36 2.32 9.98
CA SER A 25 2.68 2.09 11.39
C SER A 25 4.13 1.64 11.59
N LEU A 26 4.64 0.78 10.69
CA LEU A 26 6.04 0.34 10.76
C LEU A 26 7.02 1.47 10.42
N LEU A 27 6.70 2.31 9.44
CA LEU A 27 7.50 3.51 9.14
C LEU A 27 7.53 4.48 10.33
N TRP A 28 6.37 4.72 10.93
CA TRP A 28 6.25 5.57 12.12
C TRP A 28 7.03 5.00 13.32
N ALA A 29 7.00 3.69 13.53
CA ALA A 29 7.79 3.04 14.56
C ALA A 29 9.30 3.17 14.28
N ALA A 30 9.73 2.99 13.02
CA ALA A 30 11.12 3.14 12.63
C ALA A 30 11.63 4.58 12.81
N SER A 31 10.84 5.59 12.43
CA SER A 31 11.21 7.00 12.61
C SER A 31 11.27 7.39 14.09
N SER A 32 10.37 6.84 14.92
CA SER A 32 10.37 7.07 16.36
C SER A 32 11.57 6.41 17.06
N THR A 33 12.03 5.25 16.56
CA THR A 33 13.15 4.50 17.14
C THR A 33 14.51 5.04 16.71
N PHE A 34 14.63 5.49 15.45
CA PHE A 34 15.87 5.96 14.84
C PHE A 34 15.72 7.41 14.33
N PRO A 35 15.48 8.39 15.22
CA PRO A 35 15.27 9.78 14.82
C PRO A 35 16.52 10.33 14.12
N ASP A 36 16.32 10.99 12.97
CA ASP A 36 17.36 11.63 12.14
C ASP A 36 18.49 10.70 11.65
N GLN A 37 18.35 9.39 11.85
CA GLN A 37 19.36 8.43 11.45
C GLN A 37 19.10 7.92 10.03
N PRO A 38 20.15 7.72 9.21
CA PRO A 38 20.03 7.10 7.89
C PRO A 38 19.38 5.70 7.94
N ALA A 39 19.48 5.00 9.06
CA ALA A 39 18.86 3.69 9.28
C ALA A 39 17.34 3.71 9.04
N ALA A 40 16.64 4.76 9.50
CA ALA A 40 15.19 4.89 9.29
C ALA A 40 14.82 4.94 7.79
N ARG A 41 15.67 5.57 6.97
CA ARG A 41 15.47 5.67 5.51
C ARG A 41 15.62 4.31 4.82
N TRP A 42 16.62 3.52 5.23
CA TRP A 42 16.82 2.17 4.71
C TRP A 42 15.69 1.21 5.11
N ILE A 43 15.23 1.30 6.36
CA ILE A 43 14.04 0.55 6.83
C ILE A 43 12.83 0.95 5.99
N ALA A 44 12.65 2.25 5.72
CA ALA A 44 11.54 2.73 4.92
C ALA A 44 11.56 2.17 3.49
N ALA A 45 12.72 2.19 2.83
CA ALA A 45 12.89 1.59 1.51
C ALA A 45 12.58 0.08 1.53
N ALA A 46 13.12 -0.65 2.51
CA ALA A 46 12.94 -2.09 2.65
C ALA A 46 11.48 -2.50 2.89
N LEU A 47 10.71 -1.69 3.64
CA LEU A 47 9.29 -1.94 3.90
C LEU A 47 8.36 -1.54 2.74
N THR A 48 8.78 -0.57 1.93
CA THR A 48 7.98 -0.07 0.79
C THR A 48 7.90 -1.09 -0.34
N VAL A 49 9.00 -1.78 -0.65
CA VAL A 49 9.03 -2.81 -1.71
C VAL A 49 7.97 -3.91 -1.52
N PRO A 50 7.88 -4.58 -0.36
CA PRO A 50 6.84 -5.60 -0.14
C PRO A 50 5.44 -5.01 -0.07
N ALA A 51 5.27 -3.77 0.41
CA ALA A 51 3.96 -3.11 0.43
C ALA A 51 3.42 -2.84 -0.98
N LEU A 52 4.28 -2.35 -1.89
CA LEU A 52 3.93 -2.20 -3.32
C LEU A 52 3.72 -3.56 -3.99
N GLY A 53 4.55 -4.55 -3.65
CA GLY A 53 4.38 -5.94 -4.12
C GLY A 53 3.01 -6.51 -3.71
N ALA A 54 2.55 -6.23 -2.50
CA ALA A 54 1.22 -6.63 -2.03
C ALA A 54 0.10 -5.95 -2.83
N MET A 55 0.26 -4.68 -3.23
CA MET A 55 -0.72 -4.00 -4.10
C MET A 55 -0.82 -4.68 -5.48
N VAL A 56 0.33 -5.00 -6.09
CA VAL A 56 0.38 -5.73 -7.38
C VAL A 56 -0.23 -7.12 -7.26
N TRP A 57 0.04 -7.82 -6.15
CA TRP A 57 -0.54 -9.12 -5.89
C TRP A 57 -2.06 -9.05 -5.70
N LEU A 58 -2.56 -8.08 -4.93
CA LEU A 58 -4.01 -7.85 -4.75
C LEU A 58 -4.68 -7.49 -6.08
N TRP A 59 -4.06 -6.66 -6.91
CA TRP A 59 -4.55 -6.32 -8.25
C TRP A 59 -4.76 -7.55 -9.12
N ARG A 60 -3.76 -8.44 -9.15
CA ARG A 60 -3.82 -9.69 -9.93
C ARG A 60 -4.80 -10.70 -9.35
N ARG A 61 -4.87 -10.82 -8.01
CA ARG A 61 -5.74 -11.79 -7.33
C ARG A 61 -7.22 -11.45 -7.46
N SER A 62 -7.54 -10.16 -7.45
CA SER A 62 -8.92 -9.67 -7.47
C SER A 62 -9.53 -9.62 -8.87
N ASP A 63 -8.79 -10.00 -9.92
CA ASP A 63 -9.19 -9.78 -11.32
C ASP A 63 -9.69 -8.33 -11.55
N THR A 64 -9.00 -7.35 -10.93
CA THR A 64 -9.39 -5.95 -11.05
C THR A 64 -9.18 -5.48 -12.49
N VAL A 65 -10.30 -5.25 -13.19
CA VAL A 65 -10.28 -4.82 -14.61
C VAL A 65 -10.22 -3.30 -14.77
N SER A 66 -10.58 -2.54 -13.72
CA SER A 66 -10.66 -1.07 -13.78
C SER A 66 -10.24 -0.40 -12.47
N LEU A 67 -9.53 0.72 -12.59
CA LEU A 67 -9.22 1.65 -11.50
C LEU A 67 -10.46 2.32 -10.90
N THR A 68 -11.57 2.41 -11.65
CA THR A 68 -12.82 3.02 -11.16
C THR A 68 -13.70 2.04 -10.37
N SER A 69 -13.30 0.77 -10.27
CA SER A 69 -13.98 -0.22 -9.42
C SER A 69 -13.64 -0.01 -7.94
N ILE A 70 -14.47 -0.52 -7.02
CA ILE A 70 -14.19 -0.41 -5.57
C ILE A 70 -12.82 -1.04 -5.21
N PRO A 71 -12.48 -2.27 -5.67
CA PRO A 71 -11.14 -2.82 -5.46
C PRO A 71 -10.03 -1.97 -6.07
N GLY A 72 -10.23 -1.50 -7.31
CA GLY A 72 -9.26 -0.66 -8.01
C GLY A 72 -8.96 0.65 -7.29
N LEU A 73 -10.00 1.32 -6.77
CA LEU A 73 -9.86 2.54 -5.98
C LEU A 73 -9.15 2.28 -4.65
N GLY A 74 -9.51 1.21 -3.94
CA GLY A 74 -8.85 0.84 -2.68
C GLY A 74 -7.36 0.55 -2.86
N ILE A 75 -7.00 -0.19 -3.92
CA ILE A 75 -5.60 -0.45 -4.29
C ILE A 75 -4.90 0.85 -4.69
N ALA A 76 -5.52 1.68 -5.53
CA ALA A 76 -4.92 2.92 -6.00
C ALA A 76 -4.63 3.91 -4.86
N ILE A 77 -5.60 4.15 -3.97
CA ILE A 77 -5.43 5.04 -2.81
C ILE A 77 -4.34 4.50 -1.88
N SER A 78 -4.36 3.20 -1.59
CA SER A 78 -3.35 2.58 -0.71
C SER A 78 -1.95 2.65 -1.32
N ALA A 79 -1.82 2.39 -2.62
CA ALA A 79 -0.55 2.50 -3.34
C ALA A 79 -0.02 3.94 -3.33
N VAL A 80 -0.88 4.94 -3.56
CA VAL A 80 -0.49 6.36 -3.46
C VAL A 80 -0.02 6.69 -2.05
N GLY A 81 -0.73 6.23 -1.01
CA GLY A 81 -0.31 6.41 0.38
C GLY A 81 1.06 5.79 0.69
N ILE A 82 1.32 4.58 0.19
CA ILE A 82 2.62 3.89 0.34
C ILE A 82 3.74 4.71 -0.34
N VAL A 83 3.54 5.14 -1.59
CA VAL A 83 4.52 5.94 -2.34
C VAL A 83 4.77 7.29 -1.65
N TYR A 84 3.72 7.95 -1.20
CA TYR A 84 3.82 9.24 -0.52
C TYR A 84 4.59 9.14 0.79
N SER A 85 4.51 8.00 1.48
CA SER A 85 5.23 7.76 2.73
C SER A 85 6.76 7.67 2.55
N VAL A 86 7.25 7.57 1.31
CA VAL A 86 8.68 7.59 0.99
C VAL A 86 9.19 9.00 0.73
N LEU A 87 8.32 10.01 0.52
CA LEU A 87 8.75 11.39 0.28
C LEU A 87 9.71 11.92 1.36
N PRO A 88 9.45 11.75 2.67
CA PRO A 88 10.38 12.21 3.70
C PRO A 88 11.76 11.58 3.58
N ALA A 89 11.84 10.31 3.16
CA ALA A 89 13.12 9.64 2.95
C ALA A 89 13.90 10.17 1.73
N ILE A 90 13.22 10.78 0.75
CA ILE A 90 13.81 11.34 -0.47
C ILE A 90 14.14 12.83 -0.33
N VAL A 91 13.24 13.61 0.27
CA VAL A 91 13.34 15.08 0.33
C VAL A 91 14.29 15.54 1.45
N GLY A 92 14.46 14.73 2.50
CA GLY A 92 15.34 15.04 3.63
C GLY A 92 14.57 15.45 4.85
#